data_AF-A0AB39XP14-F1
#
_entry.id   AF-A0AB39XP14-F1
#
_cell.length_a   1.000
_cell.length_b   1.000
_cell.length_c   1.000
_cell.angle_alpha   90.00
_cell.angle_beta   90.00
_cell.angle_gamma   90.00
#
_symmetry.space_group_name_H-M   'P 1'
#
loop_
_entity.id
_entity.type
_entity.pdbx_description
1 polymer ?
#
loop_
_entity_poly.entity_id
_entity_poly.type
_entity_poly.pdbx_seq_one_letter_code
_entity_poly.pdbx_strand_id
1 'polypeptide(L)'
;MALHRDIFWVGRQWAVTGAGIQAVDQRLRGVLDINIERLWDEAHVQSRRAKPGVNLEDFDAAVTMARARFPGMTAPALTDLLAPPPAAARPPVPAAFVLRAEGRLARFLPQWRIRS
;
A
#
# COMPACT_ATOMS: atom_id res chain seq x y z
N MET A 1 16.72 1.82 6.37
CA MET A 1 15.82 0.74 5.93
C MET A 1 14.52 1.39 5.49
N ALA A 2 14.27 1.47 4.18
CA ALA A 2 13.18 2.30 3.63
C ALA A 2 11.82 1.60 3.80
N LEU A 3 10.92 2.23 4.56
CA LEU A 3 9.52 1.80 4.72
C LEU A 3 8.62 2.81 3.99
N HIS A 4 8.80 2.99 2.68
CA HIS A 4 7.92 3.81 1.86
C HIS A 4 7.00 2.88 1.08
N ARG A 5 5.89 2.47 1.70
CA ARG A 5 4.84 1.77 0.95
C ARG A 5 3.77 2.80 0.63
N ASP A 6 3.87 3.40 -0.55
CA ASP A 6 2.77 4.15 -1.13
C ASP A 6 1.68 3.13 -1.49
N ILE A 7 0.66 3.03 -0.63
CA ILE A 7 -0.49 2.14 -0.81
C ILE A 7 -1.70 3.00 -1.12
N PHE A 8 -2.26 2.83 -2.32
CA PHE A 8 -3.47 3.49 -2.78
C PHE A 8 -4.60 2.48 -2.82
N TRP A 9 -5.63 2.70 -2.00
CA TRP A 9 -6.80 1.83 -1.96
C TRP A 9 -7.72 2.12 -3.14
N VAL A 10 -8.18 1.06 -3.81
CA VAL A 10 -9.14 1.12 -4.91
C VAL A 10 -10.35 0.29 -4.55
N GLY A 11 -11.46 1.00 -4.30
CA GLY A 11 -12.68 0.38 -3.81
C GLY A 11 -12.47 -0.34 -2.49
N ARG A 12 -13.02 -1.56 -2.38
CA ARG A 12 -12.97 -2.35 -1.13
C ARG A 12 -12.09 -3.59 -1.23
N GLN A 13 -11.72 -4.00 -2.44
CA GLN A 13 -11.02 -5.26 -2.69
C GLN A 13 -9.57 -5.10 -3.15
N TRP A 14 -9.16 -3.92 -3.60
CA TRP A 14 -7.86 -3.75 -4.26
C TRP A 14 -7.04 -2.61 -3.66
N ALA A 15 -5.72 -2.75 -3.76
CA ALA A 15 -4.78 -1.69 -3.44
C ALA A 15 -3.64 -1.68 -4.47
N VAL A 16 -3.30 -0.50 -4.98
CA VAL A 16 -2.10 -0.25 -5.78
C VAL A 16 -0.97 0.06 -4.81
N THR A 17 0.15 -0.63 -4.97
CA THR A 17 1.33 -0.51 -4.12
C THR A 17 2.55 -0.19 -4.98
N GLY A 18 3.67 0.17 -4.34
CA GLY A 18 4.96 0.30 -5.00
C GLY A 18 5.49 -0.99 -5.67
N ALA A 19 4.85 -2.15 -5.45
CA ALA A 19 5.22 -3.42 -6.08
C ALA A 19 4.23 -3.88 -7.17
N GLY A 20 3.10 -3.18 -7.33
CA GLY A 20 2.02 -3.57 -8.26
C GLY A 20 0.65 -3.52 -7.60
N ILE A 21 -0.30 -4.31 -8.08
CA ILE A 21 -1.66 -4.36 -7.53
C ILE A 21 -1.84 -5.59 -6.64
N GLN A 22 -2.47 -5.39 -5.49
CA GLN A 22 -2.67 -6.42 -4.48
C GLN A 22 -4.14 -6.51 -4.10
N ALA A 23 -4.61 -7.74 -3.90
CA ALA A 23 -5.92 -7.97 -3.31
C ALA A 23 -5.85 -7.74 -1.80
N VAL A 24 -6.81 -7.00 -1.28
CA VAL A 24 -6.91 -6.64 0.14
C VAL A 24 -7.23 -7.85 1.00
N ASP A 25 -8.00 -8.78 0.46
CA ASP A 25 -8.41 -9.97 1.19
C ASP A 25 -7.23 -10.93 1.40
N GLN A 26 -6.70 -10.93 2.62
CA GLN A 26 -5.60 -11.79 3.03
C GLN A 26 -5.94 -13.29 2.95
N ARG A 27 -7.23 -13.66 2.94
CA ARG A 27 -7.65 -15.06 2.72
C ARG A 27 -7.25 -15.55 1.34
N LEU A 28 -7.13 -14.64 0.37
CA LEU A 28 -6.68 -14.94 -0.98
C LEU A 28 -5.15 -15.09 -1.06
N ARG A 29 -4.40 -14.88 0.03
CA ARG A 29 -2.94 -15.11 0.14
C ARG A 29 -2.11 -14.58 -1.04
N GLY A 30 -2.50 -13.43 -1.60
CA GLY A 30 -1.83 -12.82 -2.74
C GLY A 30 -1.96 -13.58 -4.06
N VAL A 31 -2.89 -14.55 -4.17
CA VAL A 31 -3.15 -15.32 -5.39
C VAL A 31 -3.58 -14.42 -6.56
N LEU A 32 -4.21 -13.29 -6.25
CA LEU A 32 -4.68 -12.32 -7.22
C LEU A 32 -3.70 -11.16 -7.46
N ASP A 33 -2.60 -11.12 -6.72
CA ASP A 33 -1.65 -10.02 -6.82
C ASP A 33 -0.95 -10.06 -8.18
N ILE A 34 -0.72 -8.87 -8.73
CA ILE A 34 0.01 -8.67 -9.98
C ILE A 34 1.16 -7.72 -9.70
N ASN A 35 2.38 -8.22 -9.87
CA ASN A 35 3.59 -7.42 -9.76
C ASN A 35 3.69 -6.46 -10.97
N ILE A 36 4.35 -5.31 -10.80
CA ILE A 36 4.63 -4.32 -11.87
C ILE A 36 5.22 -4.99 -13.11
N GLU A 37 6.11 -5.97 -12.96
CA GLU A 37 6.73 -6.72 -14.08
C GLU A 37 5.69 -7.42 -14.97
N ARG A 38 4.55 -7.82 -14.40
CA ARG A 38 3.47 -8.54 -15.10
C ARG A 38 2.23 -7.69 -15.31
N LEU A 39 2.25 -6.41 -14.94
CA LEU A 39 1.12 -5.49 -15.07
C LEU A 39 0.74 -5.22 -16.53
N TRP A 40 1.73 -5.30 -17.43
CA TRP A 40 1.57 -5.13 -18.87
C TRP A 40 1.37 -6.45 -19.62
N ASP A 41 1.45 -7.59 -18.94
CA ASP A 41 1.13 -8.91 -19.50
C ASP A 41 -0.40 -9.08 -19.48
N GLU A 42 -1.04 -8.75 -20.61
CA GLU A 42 -2.50 -8.84 -20.77
C GLU A 42 -3.04 -10.23 -20.45
N ALA A 43 -2.35 -11.30 -20.86
CA ALA A 43 -2.81 -12.66 -20.58
C ALA A 43 -2.83 -12.95 -19.06
N HIS A 44 -1.84 -12.45 -18.33
CA HIS A 44 -1.78 -12.57 -16.88
C HIS A 44 -2.86 -11.74 -16.18
N VAL A 45 -3.07 -10.50 -16.62
CA VAL A 45 -4.13 -9.62 -16.11
C VAL A 45 -5.51 -10.24 -16.33
N GLN A 46 -5.79 -10.74 -17.54
CA GLN A 46 -7.06 -11.40 -17.84
C GLN A 46 -7.25 -12.69 -17.04
N SER A 47 -6.19 -13.46 -16.78
CA SER A 47 -6.25 -14.65 -15.92
C SER A 47 -6.69 -14.32 -14.48
N ARG A 48 -6.27 -13.17 -13.94
CA ARG A 48 -6.73 -12.69 -12.62
C ARG A 48 -8.15 -12.14 -12.66
N ARG A 49 -8.48 -11.39 -13.72
CA ARG A 49 -9.82 -10.85 -13.96
C ARG A 49 -10.89 -11.95 -14.03
N ALA A 50 -10.57 -13.08 -14.64
CA ALA A 50 -11.50 -14.20 -14.84
C ALA A 50 -11.78 -15.03 -13.56
N LYS A 51 -11.13 -14.74 -12.43
CA LYS A 51 -11.35 -15.50 -11.19
C LYS A 51 -12.71 -15.18 -10.56
N PRO A 52 -13.42 -16.18 -10.02
CA PRO A 52 -14.69 -15.97 -9.34
C PRO A 52 -14.49 -15.12 -8.07
N GLY A 53 -15.37 -14.15 -7.84
CA GLY A 53 -15.36 -13.28 -6.66
C GLY A 53 -14.55 -11.99 -6.81
N VAL A 54 -13.97 -11.73 -7.99
CA VAL A 54 -13.31 -10.45 -8.31
C VAL A 54 -14.35 -9.39 -8.64
N ASN A 55 -14.32 -8.25 -7.93
CA ASN A 55 -14.98 -7.04 -8.38
C ASN A 55 -14.23 -6.49 -9.61
N LEU A 56 -14.86 -6.62 -10.78
CA LEU A 56 -14.28 -6.23 -12.06
C LEU A 56 -14.07 -4.71 -12.16
N GLU A 57 -14.97 -3.90 -11.59
CA GLU A 57 -14.83 -2.43 -11.62
C GLU A 57 -13.62 -1.98 -10.81
N ASP A 58 -13.51 -2.44 -9.56
CA ASP A 58 -12.38 -2.09 -8.70
C ASP A 58 -11.06 -2.62 -9.29
N PHE A 59 -11.08 -3.81 -9.89
CA PHE A 59 -9.91 -4.39 -10.55
C PHE A 59 -9.44 -3.55 -11.73
N ASP A 60 -10.35 -3.16 -12.62
CA ASP A 60 -10.02 -2.35 -13.80
C ASP A 60 -9.54 -0.94 -13.42
N ALA A 61 -10.15 -0.35 -12.40
CA ALA A 61 -9.69 0.90 -11.83
C ALA A 61 -8.27 0.78 -11.24
N ALA A 62 -7.98 -0.33 -10.55
CA ALA A 62 -6.66 -0.59 -9.98
C ALA A 62 -5.59 -0.81 -11.06
N VAL A 63 -5.90 -1.57 -12.12
CA VAL A 63 -5.00 -1.77 -13.26
C VAL A 63 -4.72 -0.45 -13.97
N THR A 64 -5.76 0.36 -14.22
CA THR A 64 -5.63 1.68 -14.86
C THR A 64 -4.75 2.61 -14.03
N MET A 65 -5.00 2.68 -12.73
CA MET A 65 -4.22 3.51 -11.79
C MET A 65 -2.76 3.04 -11.71
N ALA A 66 -2.52 1.73 -11.65
CA ALA A 66 -1.18 1.17 -11.64
C ALA A 66 -0.42 1.47 -12.95
N ARG A 67 -1.08 1.34 -14.11
CA ARG A 67 -0.45 1.65 -15.41
C ARG A 67 -0.14 3.14 -15.57
N ALA A 68 -1.01 4.01 -15.09
CA ALA A 68 -0.76 5.45 -15.06
C ALA A 68 0.44 5.80 -14.16
N ARG A 69 0.61 5.06 -13.05
CA ARG A 69 1.72 5.26 -12.10
C ARG A 69 3.04 4.68 -12.60
N PHE A 70 2.98 3.59 -13.37
CA PHE A 70 4.13 2.84 -13.90
C PHE A 70 4.06 2.76 -15.43
N PRO A 71 4.17 3.90 -16.15
CA PRO A 71 4.11 3.91 -17.60
C PRO A 71 5.30 3.12 -18.18
N GLY A 72 5.01 1.99 -18.84
CA GLY A 72 5.93 1.33 -19.78
C GLY A 72 7.29 0.89 -19.21
N MET A 73 7.34 0.27 -18.03
CA MET A 73 8.53 -0.49 -17.60
C MET A 73 8.67 -1.79 -18.40
N THR A 74 9.10 -1.66 -19.66
CA THR A 74 10.05 -2.63 -20.20
C THR A 74 11.38 -2.34 -19.51
N ALA A 75 11.96 -3.32 -18.81
CA ALA A 75 13.17 -3.14 -18.00
C ALA A 75 14.28 -2.40 -18.80
N PRO A 76 14.90 -1.32 -18.29
CA PRO A 76 15.45 -1.21 -16.93
C PRO A 76 15.24 0.19 -16.29
N ALA A 77 14.02 0.55 -15.90
CA ALA A 77 13.74 1.84 -15.24
C ALA A 77 13.39 1.71 -13.74
N LEU A 78 13.67 0.55 -13.12
CA LEU A 78 13.49 0.35 -11.68
C LEU A 78 14.45 1.21 -10.83
N THR A 79 15.45 1.84 -11.45
CA THR A 79 16.42 2.70 -10.75
C THR A 79 15.92 4.14 -10.55
N ASP A 80 15.05 4.67 -11.42
CA ASP A 80 14.68 6.09 -11.37
C ASP A 80 13.46 6.39 -10.49
N LEU A 81 12.56 5.42 -10.29
CA LEU A 81 11.57 5.51 -9.21
C LEU A 81 12.17 5.19 -7.83
N LEU A 82 13.41 4.68 -7.81
CA LEU A 82 14.27 4.56 -6.64
C LEU A 82 15.23 5.77 -6.53
N ALA A 83 15.06 6.81 -7.35
CA ALA A 83 15.79 8.05 -7.13
C ALA A 83 15.25 8.70 -5.84
N PRO A 84 16.10 8.96 -4.83
CA PRO A 84 15.67 9.73 -3.68
C PRO A 84 15.19 11.09 -4.19
N PRO A 85 14.05 11.63 -3.69
CA PRO A 85 13.68 12.99 -4.02
C PRO A 85 14.86 13.91 -3.69
N PRO A 86 15.19 14.92 -4.53
CA PRO A 86 16.20 15.90 -4.17
C PRO A 86 15.80 16.45 -2.81
N ALA A 87 16.73 16.43 -1.85
CA ALA A 87 16.50 16.69 -0.44
C ALA A 87 15.66 17.95 -0.23
N ALA A 88 14.34 17.78 -0.19
CA ALA A 88 13.43 18.83 0.20
C ALA A 88 13.79 19.15 1.64
N ALA A 89 14.25 20.38 1.85
CA ALA A 89 14.73 20.91 3.10
C ALA A 89 13.85 20.38 4.25
N ARG A 90 14.47 19.57 5.12
CA ARG A 90 13.80 19.05 6.32
C ARG A 90 13.22 20.24 7.08
N PRO A 91 11.91 20.30 7.35
CA PRO A 91 11.42 21.27 8.31
C PRO A 91 12.11 21.00 9.65
N PRO A 92 12.45 22.05 10.45
CA PRO A 92 13.10 21.85 11.72
C PRO A 92 12.21 20.97 12.61
N VAL A 93 12.75 19.84 13.02
CA VAL A 93 12.09 18.90 13.94
C VAL A 93 11.74 19.68 15.22
N PRO A 94 10.48 19.74 15.68
CA PRO A 94 10.21 20.29 17.00
C PRO A 94 10.91 19.40 18.03
N ALA A 95 11.59 20.05 18.98
CA ALA A 95 12.42 19.40 19.99
C ALA A 95 11.69 18.23 20.65
N ALA A 96 12.41 17.13 20.85
CA ALA A 96 11.92 15.95 21.54
C ALA A 96 11.31 16.35 22.90
N PHE A 97 10.02 16.08 23.08
CA PHE A 97 9.37 16.24 24.36
C PHE A 97 9.98 15.26 25.35
N VAL A 98 10.68 15.77 26.36
CA VAL A 98 11.18 14.97 27.48
C VAL A 98 10.01 14.71 28.42
N LEU A 99 9.47 13.49 28.38
CA LEU A 99 8.46 13.04 29.33
C LEU A 99 9.13 12.80 30.70
N ARG A 100 8.89 13.67 31.68
CA ARG A 100 9.24 13.40 33.08
C ARG A 100 8.04 12.82 33.79
N ALA A 101 8.17 11.58 34.27
CA ALA A 101 7.20 10.97 35.15
C ALA A 101 7.45 11.42 36.59
N GLU A 102 6.73 12.44 37.07
CA GLU A 102 6.66 12.72 38.52
C GLU A 102 5.72 11.71 39.17
N GLY A 103 6.27 10.54 39.55
CA GLY A 103 5.92 9.69 40.71
C GLY A 103 4.47 9.47 41.17
N ARG A 104 3.44 9.89 40.44
CA ARG A 104 2.04 9.76 40.84
C ARG A 104 1.39 8.71 39.97
N LEU A 105 1.13 7.54 40.57
CA LEU A 105 0.36 6.44 39.99
C LEU A 105 -0.88 7.00 39.27
N ALA A 106 -0.90 6.87 37.94
CA ALA A 106 -2.06 7.19 37.13
C ALA A 106 -3.23 6.35 37.66
N ARG A 107 -4.33 7.02 38.05
CA ARG A 107 -5.57 6.31 38.39
C ARG A 107 -6.18 5.84 37.08
N PHE A 108 -5.91 4.59 36.73
CA PHE A 108 -6.56 3.93 35.62
C PHE A 108 -8.08 3.97 35.84
N LEU A 109 -8.81 4.59 34.92
CA LEU A 109 -10.27 4.51 34.90
C LEU A 109 -10.70 3.07 34.56
N PRO A 110 -11.84 2.60 35.08
CA PRO A 110 -12.25 1.22 34.89
C PRO A 110 -12.39 0.88 33.40
N GLN A 111 -11.75 -0.24 33.05
CA GLN A 111 -11.83 -0.94 31.76
C GLN A 111 -13.27 -0.99 31.22
N TRP A 112 -13.45 -0.56 29.97
CA TRP A 112 -14.75 -0.60 29.31
C TRP A 112 -15.14 -2.07 29.08
N ARG A 113 -16.24 -2.54 29.68
CA ARG A 113 -16.78 -3.88 29.43
C ARG A 113 -17.45 -3.92 28.06
N ILE A 114 -16.89 -4.69 27.14
CA ILE A 114 -17.56 -5.07 25.88
C ILE A 114 -18.67 -6.06 26.26
N ARG A 115 -19.92 -5.75 25.93
CA ARG A 115 -21.05 -6.69 26.10
C ARG A 115 -21.17 -7.50 24.81
N SER A 116 -21.17 -8.83 24.95
CA SER A 116 -21.45 -9.84 23.92
C SER A 116 -22.91 -9.84 23.50
#